data_AF-A0A3S0K3F6-F1
#
_entry.id   AF-A0A3S0K3F6-F1
#
_cell.length_a   1.000
_cell.length_b   1.000
_cell.length_c   1.000
_cell.angle_alpha   90.00
_cell.angle_beta   90.00
_cell.angle_gamma   90.00
#
_symmetry.space_group_name_H-M   'P 1'
#
loop_
_entity.id
_entity.type
_entity.pdbx_description
1 polymer ?
#
loop_
_entity_poly.entity_id
_entity_poly.type
_entity_poly.pdbx_seq_one_letter_code
_entity_poly.pdbx_strand_id
1 'polypeptide(L)'
;MLDLLLSPLFVLRTWLLLPALAPAPAAAPRPVVMSAPDPKPELLAWSATRRLTWADFKARPMTGDPLHALTTANIGAQIGCQDYVFSAKVQATFTPTESWVKAPHTASEALLHHEQIHFDLTEVHARLLRQKLTTLKFNCDQLQPAFNNVMKVAISNWQREQQRYDGETNHGLNLVKQKAWDDQIQQRLTTLQAYAAPEPTAATATSTGQ
;
A
#
# COMPACT_ATOMS: atom_id res chain seq x y z
N MET A 1 28.31 77.10 1.18
CA MET A 1 29.22 76.15 0.48
C MET A 1 28.65 75.88 -0.88
N LEU A 2 29.55 75.61 -1.81
CA LEU A 2 29.50 75.79 -3.25
C LEU A 2 28.62 74.75 -3.98
N ASP A 3 28.52 74.94 -5.31
CA ASP A 3 28.18 73.96 -6.36
C ASP A 3 26.74 73.90 -6.85
N LEU A 4 26.44 73.77 -8.16
CA LEU A 4 27.10 74.07 -9.43
C LEU A 4 26.01 73.89 -10.52
N LEU A 5 26.20 74.52 -11.66
CA LEU A 5 25.34 74.56 -12.86
C LEU A 5 25.09 73.18 -13.51
N LEU A 6 23.96 72.99 -14.22
CA LEU A 6 23.95 72.24 -15.49
C LEU A 6 22.74 72.51 -16.41
N SER A 7 23.06 72.70 -17.69
CA SER A 7 22.27 73.01 -18.88
C SER A 7 21.37 71.86 -19.41
N PRO A 8 20.42 72.14 -20.34
CA PRO A 8 19.58 71.13 -21.00
C PRO A 8 20.31 70.48 -22.20
N LEU A 9 19.74 69.44 -22.84
CA LEU A 9 19.63 69.29 -24.31
C LEU A 9 19.20 67.88 -24.80
N PHE A 10 18.33 67.92 -25.82
CA PHE A 10 18.10 67.03 -26.97
C PHE A 10 17.64 65.56 -26.82
N VAL A 11 16.40 65.33 -27.29
CA VAL A 11 15.79 64.04 -27.63
C VAL A 11 16.16 63.68 -29.08
N LEU A 12 16.71 62.48 -29.30
CA LEU A 12 16.83 61.88 -30.64
C LEU A 12 15.98 60.60 -30.70
N ARG A 13 14.95 60.60 -31.56
CA ARG A 13 14.04 59.47 -31.80
C ARG A 13 14.58 58.66 -32.97
N THR A 14 15.10 57.45 -32.71
CA THR A 14 15.51 56.51 -33.76
C THR A 14 14.37 55.55 -34.07
N TRP A 15 14.00 55.47 -35.36
CA TRP A 15 13.07 54.46 -35.88
C TRP A 15 13.88 53.21 -36.24
N LEU A 16 13.62 52.09 -35.55
CA LEU A 16 14.16 50.76 -35.90
C LEU A 16 13.04 49.93 -36.55
N LEU A 17 13.24 49.59 -37.82
CA LEU A 17 12.41 48.63 -38.56
C LEU A 17 12.66 47.21 -38.01
N LEU A 18 11.59 46.52 -37.59
CA LEU A 18 11.66 45.09 -37.22
C LEU A 18 11.70 44.22 -38.49
N PRO A 19 12.55 43.18 -38.54
CA PRO A 19 12.52 42.20 -39.63
C PRO A 19 11.36 41.21 -39.41
N ALA A 20 10.72 40.79 -40.50
CA ALA A 20 9.67 39.77 -40.48
C ALA A 20 10.29 38.38 -40.24
N LEU A 21 9.75 37.65 -39.25
CA LEU A 21 10.15 36.28 -38.91
C LEU A 21 9.38 35.28 -39.79
N ALA A 22 10.08 34.47 -40.58
CA ALA A 22 9.46 33.37 -41.33
C ALA A 22 9.16 32.17 -40.40
N PRO A 23 8.06 31.42 -40.64
CA PRO A 23 7.71 30.27 -39.79
C PRO A 23 8.60 29.06 -40.09
N ALA A 24 9.02 28.35 -39.03
CA ALA A 24 9.79 27.12 -39.12
C ALA A 24 8.93 25.94 -39.62
N PRO A 25 9.52 24.95 -40.34
CA PRO A 25 8.78 23.78 -40.82
C PRO A 25 8.38 22.85 -39.66
N ALA A 26 7.17 22.31 -39.73
CA ALA A 26 6.64 21.38 -38.72
C ALA A 26 7.38 20.04 -38.74
N ALA A 27 7.83 19.58 -37.56
CA ALA A 27 8.47 18.28 -37.39
C ALA A 27 7.45 17.13 -37.50
N ALA A 28 7.82 16.04 -38.18
CA ALA A 28 7.00 14.85 -38.33
C ALA A 28 6.83 14.09 -36.99
N PRO A 29 5.67 13.43 -36.76
CA PRO A 29 5.41 12.69 -35.52
C PRO A 29 6.28 11.43 -35.41
N ARG A 30 6.85 11.20 -34.22
CA ARG A 30 7.63 9.99 -33.90
C ARG A 30 6.68 8.80 -33.69
N PRO A 31 7.08 7.56 -34.06
CA PRO A 31 6.29 6.37 -33.81
C PRO A 31 6.17 6.12 -32.30
N VAL A 32 4.94 5.93 -31.83
CA VAL A 32 4.64 5.56 -30.45
C VAL A 32 5.01 4.09 -30.27
N VAL A 33 6.09 3.83 -29.54
CA VAL A 33 6.42 2.46 -29.09
C VAL A 33 5.47 2.13 -27.94
N MET A 34 4.55 1.19 -28.17
CA MET A 34 3.70 0.64 -27.10
C MET A 34 4.58 -0.19 -26.16
N SER A 35 4.83 0.31 -24.95
CA SER A 35 5.47 -0.44 -23.87
C SER A 35 4.53 -1.52 -23.33
N ALA A 36 5.09 -2.70 -23.00
CA ALA A 36 4.36 -3.78 -22.33
C ALA A 36 3.78 -3.31 -20.98
N PRO A 37 2.68 -3.92 -20.48
CA PRO A 37 2.13 -3.58 -19.19
C PRO A 37 3.12 -3.88 -18.06
N ASP A 38 3.17 -3.00 -17.07
CA ASP A 38 4.04 -3.15 -15.90
C ASP A 38 3.77 -4.48 -15.17
N PRO A 39 4.83 -5.16 -14.65
CA PRO A 39 4.66 -6.37 -13.87
C PRO A 39 3.77 -6.09 -12.65
N LYS A 40 2.86 -7.02 -12.34
CA LYS A 40 1.99 -6.91 -11.16
C LYS A 40 2.85 -6.77 -9.89
N PRO A 41 2.48 -5.89 -8.94
CA PRO A 41 3.21 -5.75 -7.69
C PRO A 41 3.34 -7.08 -6.97
N GLU A 42 4.52 -7.33 -6.40
CA GLU A 42 4.75 -8.48 -5.53
C GLU A 42 3.83 -8.36 -4.30
N LEU A 43 3.09 -9.44 -4.01
CA LEU A 43 2.24 -9.52 -2.82
C LEU A 43 2.59 -10.80 -2.06
N LEU A 44 2.80 -10.67 -0.75
CA LEU A 44 2.99 -11.79 0.15
C LEU A 44 1.67 -12.08 0.85
N ALA A 45 1.10 -13.27 0.62
CA ALA A 45 -0.04 -13.72 1.41
C ALA A 45 0.40 -14.07 2.83
N TRP A 46 -0.47 -13.82 3.81
CA TRP A 46 -0.21 -14.20 5.20
C TRP A 46 -0.06 -15.72 5.31
N SER A 47 0.89 -16.18 6.13
CA SER A 47 1.10 -17.59 6.45
C SER A 47 1.42 -17.73 7.93
N ALA A 48 0.91 -18.79 8.56
CA ALA A 48 1.25 -19.11 9.94
C ALA A 48 2.71 -19.53 10.10
N THR A 49 3.36 -19.96 9.01
CA THR A 49 4.71 -20.55 9.03
C THR A 49 5.80 -19.63 8.48
N ARG A 50 5.43 -18.59 7.72
CA ARG A 50 6.37 -17.60 7.20
C ARG A 50 6.09 -16.23 7.83
N ARG A 51 6.94 -15.85 8.79
CA ARG A 51 6.96 -14.51 9.38
C ARG A 51 7.68 -13.52 8.46
N LEU A 52 7.36 -12.23 8.62
CA LEU A 52 8.05 -11.13 7.97
C LEU A 52 9.49 -11.04 8.49
N THR A 53 10.37 -10.64 7.60
CA THR A 53 11.77 -10.33 7.88
C THR A 53 12.08 -8.95 7.30
N TRP A 54 13.16 -8.30 7.74
CA TRP A 54 13.56 -7.02 7.15
C TRP A 54 13.84 -7.09 5.64
N ALA A 55 14.12 -8.27 5.09
CA ALA A 55 14.29 -8.46 3.64
C ALA A 55 12.97 -8.29 2.85
N ASP A 56 11.82 -8.39 3.52
CA ASP A 56 10.51 -8.19 2.89
C ASP A 56 10.15 -6.69 2.76
N PHE A 57 10.86 -5.77 3.43
CA PHE A 57 10.60 -4.33 3.42
C PHE A 57 11.45 -3.65 2.33
N LYS A 58 10.92 -3.61 1.11
CA LYS A 58 11.68 -3.23 -0.10
C LYS A 58 11.52 -1.77 -0.52
N ALA A 59 10.55 -1.06 0.05
CA ALA A 59 10.35 0.36 -0.23
C ALA A 59 11.39 1.24 0.50
N ARG A 60 11.45 2.51 0.11
CA ARG A 60 12.25 3.52 0.81
C ARG A 60 11.32 4.48 1.56
N PRO A 61 11.64 4.87 2.81
CA PRO A 61 10.90 5.92 3.50
C PRO A 61 11.03 7.26 2.76
N MET A 62 10.03 8.12 2.92
CA MET A 62 10.17 9.52 2.57
C MET A 62 11.15 10.21 3.53
N THR A 63 11.94 11.15 3.03
CA THR A 63 12.84 11.95 3.87
C THR A 63 12.05 12.69 4.93
N GLY A 64 12.42 12.51 6.20
CA GLY A 64 11.77 13.18 7.32
C GLY A 64 10.50 12.52 7.84
N ASP A 65 10.13 11.34 7.34
CA ASP A 65 9.04 10.55 7.91
C ASP A 65 9.29 10.30 9.42
N PRO A 66 8.31 10.48 10.32
CA PRO A 66 8.52 10.26 11.75
C PRO A 66 8.61 8.78 12.14
N LEU A 67 8.06 7.85 11.34
CA LEU A 67 8.00 6.43 11.66
C LEU A 67 9.36 5.75 11.47
N HIS A 68 9.63 4.66 12.19
CA HIS A 68 10.87 3.89 12.05
C HIS A 68 10.77 2.77 10.99
N ALA A 69 9.55 2.27 10.81
CA ALA A 69 9.17 1.31 9.78
C ALA A 69 7.69 1.55 9.41
N LEU A 70 7.26 0.93 8.32
CA LEU A 70 5.87 0.90 7.87
C LEU A 70 5.57 -0.44 7.22
N THR A 71 4.51 -1.09 7.71
CA THR A 71 3.89 -2.26 7.11
C THR A 71 2.69 -1.85 6.26
N THR A 72 2.79 -2.09 4.95
CA THR A 72 1.64 -1.98 4.05
C THR A 72 0.99 -3.34 3.89
N ALA A 73 -0.04 -3.60 4.69
CA ALA A 73 -0.89 -4.78 4.62
C ALA A 73 -2.31 -4.41 4.15
N ASN A 74 -3.02 -5.37 3.55
CA ASN A 74 -4.36 -5.17 3.02
C ASN A 74 -5.21 -6.45 3.06
N ILE A 75 -6.54 -6.28 2.97
CA ILE A 75 -7.50 -7.39 2.83
C ILE A 75 -7.99 -7.40 1.38
N GLY A 76 -7.40 -8.26 0.57
CA GLY A 76 -7.81 -8.49 -0.82
C GLY A 76 -8.98 -9.45 -0.90
N ALA A 77 -9.97 -9.15 -1.74
CA ALA A 77 -11.10 -10.04 -1.99
C ALA A 77 -11.44 -10.15 -3.48
N GLN A 78 -11.71 -11.37 -3.92
CA GLN A 78 -12.25 -11.70 -5.24
C GLN A 78 -13.59 -12.37 -5.03
N ILE A 79 -14.60 -11.99 -5.81
CA ILE A 79 -15.96 -12.53 -5.72
C ILE A 79 -16.44 -13.01 -7.07
N GLY A 80 -17.39 -13.93 -7.05
CA GLY A 80 -18.09 -14.37 -8.25
C GLY A 80 -19.42 -15.01 -7.94
N CYS A 81 -20.25 -15.14 -8.97
CA CYS A 81 -21.41 -16.01 -8.96
C CYS A 81 -21.30 -16.99 -10.13
N GLN A 82 -21.54 -18.26 -9.86
CA GLN A 82 -21.69 -19.30 -10.88
C GLN A 82 -22.98 -20.05 -10.60
N ASP A 83 -23.87 -20.15 -11.59
CA ASP A 83 -25.19 -20.79 -11.43
C ASP A 83 -25.99 -20.27 -10.21
N TYR A 84 -25.94 -18.95 -9.99
CA TYR A 84 -26.52 -18.25 -8.83
C TYR A 84 -25.92 -18.64 -7.46
N VAL A 85 -24.80 -19.35 -7.46
CA VAL A 85 -24.03 -19.68 -6.25
C VAL A 85 -22.91 -18.67 -6.08
N PHE A 86 -22.97 -17.92 -4.98
CA PHE A 86 -21.93 -16.97 -4.59
C PHE A 86 -20.64 -17.70 -4.16
N SER A 87 -19.50 -17.14 -4.58
CA SER A 87 -18.18 -17.54 -4.11
C SER A 87 -17.31 -16.32 -3.82
N ALA A 88 -16.40 -16.44 -2.86
CA ALA A 88 -15.41 -15.42 -2.56
C ALA A 88 -14.08 -16.02 -2.13
N LYS A 89 -12.99 -15.37 -2.52
CA LYS A 89 -11.63 -15.62 -2.05
C LYS A 89 -11.12 -14.36 -1.37
N VAL A 90 -10.80 -14.47 -0.08
CA VAL A 90 -10.34 -13.35 0.76
C VAL A 90 -8.96 -13.68 1.32
N GLN A 91 -8.00 -12.77 1.16
CA GLN A 91 -6.62 -12.92 1.60
C GLN A 91 -6.13 -11.68 2.34
N ALA A 92 -5.40 -11.89 3.43
CA ALA A 92 -4.52 -10.87 3.98
C ALA A 92 -3.22 -10.86 3.18
N THR A 93 -2.81 -9.69 2.70
CA THR A 93 -1.62 -9.52 1.86
C THR A 93 -0.73 -8.43 2.41
N PHE A 94 0.57 -8.63 2.35
CA PHE A 94 1.61 -7.64 2.60
C PHE A 94 2.23 -7.22 1.27
N THR A 95 2.52 -5.93 1.09
CA THR A 95 3.13 -5.37 -0.13
C THR A 95 4.58 -4.96 0.15
N PRO A 96 5.58 -5.79 -0.22
CA PRO A 96 7.00 -5.47 -0.01
C PRO A 96 7.43 -4.13 -0.58
N THR A 97 6.95 -3.79 -1.77
CA THR A 97 7.35 -2.56 -2.50
C THR A 97 6.68 -1.29 -1.98
N GLU A 98 5.80 -1.41 -0.99
CA GLU A 98 5.15 -0.29 -0.29
C GLU A 98 5.46 -0.31 1.22
N SER A 99 6.27 -1.27 1.67
CA SER A 99 6.66 -1.43 3.08
C SER A 99 8.14 -1.14 3.24
N TRP A 100 8.53 -0.42 4.29
CA TRP A 100 9.90 0.04 4.48
C TRP A 100 10.34 0.02 5.93
N VAL A 101 11.66 0.03 6.14
CA VAL A 101 12.31 0.28 7.43
C VAL A 101 13.51 1.21 7.20
N LYS A 102 13.73 2.19 8.08
CA LYS A 102 14.80 3.18 7.89
C LYS A 102 16.21 2.58 7.92
N ALA A 103 16.45 1.63 8.82
CA ALA A 103 17.77 1.07 9.06
C ALA A 103 17.67 -0.45 9.29
N PRO A 104 17.43 -1.26 8.24
CA PRO A 104 17.13 -2.70 8.37
C PRO A 104 18.21 -3.50 9.11
N HIS A 105 19.48 -3.10 9.00
CA HIS A 105 20.60 -3.81 9.63
C HIS A 105 20.77 -3.52 11.14
N THR A 106 20.12 -2.46 11.64
CA THR A 106 20.22 -2.04 13.05
C THR A 106 18.84 -1.91 13.72
N ALA A 107 17.76 -2.16 12.98
CA ALA A 107 16.41 -2.15 13.50
C ALA A 107 16.24 -3.30 14.50
N SER A 108 15.51 -3.02 15.59
CA SER A 108 15.33 -3.99 16.65
C SER A 108 14.32 -5.08 16.27
N GLU A 109 14.47 -6.26 16.85
CA GLU A 109 13.48 -7.34 16.76
C GLU A 109 12.12 -6.91 17.32
N ALA A 110 12.09 -6.03 18.33
CA ALA A 110 10.84 -5.48 18.87
C ALA A 110 10.09 -4.63 17.83
N LEU A 111 10.81 -3.86 17.00
CA LEU A 111 10.20 -3.12 15.90
C LEU A 111 9.68 -4.08 14.82
N LEU A 112 10.45 -5.11 14.45
CA LEU A 112 9.99 -6.10 13.47
C LEU A 112 8.72 -6.81 13.93
N HIS A 113 8.69 -7.16 15.22
CA HIS A 113 7.53 -7.77 15.84
C HIS A 113 6.31 -6.84 15.83
N HIS A 114 6.50 -5.55 16.14
CA HIS A 114 5.42 -4.55 16.03
C HIS A 114 4.82 -4.52 14.62
N GLU A 115 5.69 -4.52 13.60
CA GLU A 115 5.30 -4.57 12.18
C GLU A 115 4.60 -5.89 11.81
N GLN A 116 5.08 -7.04 12.31
CA GLN A 116 4.46 -8.34 12.11
C GLN A 116 3.02 -8.37 12.65
N ILE A 117 2.75 -7.70 13.76
CA ILE A 117 1.42 -7.68 14.37
C ILE A 117 0.40 -6.93 13.51
N HIS A 118 0.81 -5.89 12.76
CA HIS A 118 -0.08 -5.29 11.76
C HIS A 118 -0.52 -6.31 10.70
N PHE A 119 0.38 -7.21 10.29
CA PHE A 119 0.04 -8.24 9.32
C PHE A 119 -0.84 -9.35 9.92
N ASP A 120 -0.55 -9.79 11.14
CA ASP A 120 -1.37 -10.76 11.86
C ASP A 120 -2.79 -10.24 12.12
N LEU A 121 -2.91 -8.97 12.53
CA LEU A 121 -4.21 -8.33 12.74
C LEU A 121 -4.99 -8.22 11.42
N THR A 122 -4.30 -8.01 10.30
CA THR A 122 -4.91 -8.06 8.96
C THR A 122 -5.49 -9.45 8.66
N GLU A 123 -4.78 -10.54 8.97
CA GLU A 123 -5.32 -11.90 8.82
C GLU A 123 -6.51 -12.16 9.74
N VAL A 124 -6.50 -11.64 10.97
CA VAL A 124 -7.68 -11.75 11.85
C VAL A 124 -8.92 -11.13 11.20
N HIS A 125 -8.79 -9.94 10.62
CA HIS A 125 -9.91 -9.30 9.92
C HIS A 125 -10.29 -10.02 8.62
N ALA A 126 -9.32 -10.59 7.91
CA ALA A 126 -9.60 -11.45 6.76
C ALA A 126 -10.42 -12.69 7.18
N ARG A 127 -10.08 -13.35 8.29
CA ARG A 127 -10.85 -14.47 8.84
C ARG A 127 -12.27 -14.06 9.26
N LEU A 128 -12.41 -12.91 9.92
CA LEU A 128 -13.73 -12.36 10.29
C LEU A 128 -14.59 -12.08 9.06
N LEU A 129 -14.01 -11.55 7.98
CA LEU A 129 -14.71 -11.35 6.72
C LEU A 129 -15.10 -12.68 6.09
N ARG A 130 -14.19 -13.66 6.02
CA ARG A 130 -14.51 -15.01 5.52
C ARG A 130 -15.68 -15.63 6.30
N GLN A 131 -15.63 -15.57 7.63
CA GLN A 131 -16.73 -16.00 8.50
C GLN A 131 -18.04 -15.30 8.14
N LYS A 132 -18.03 -13.96 8.04
CA LYS A 132 -19.23 -13.19 7.71
C LYS A 132 -19.83 -13.62 6.38
N LEU A 133 -19.01 -13.81 5.36
CA LEU A 133 -19.44 -14.19 4.02
C LEU A 133 -20.11 -15.58 3.96
N THR A 134 -19.77 -16.51 4.86
CA THR A 134 -20.47 -17.81 4.94
C THR A 134 -21.93 -17.71 5.36
N THR A 135 -22.31 -16.61 6.02
CA THR A 135 -23.66 -16.41 6.57
C THR A 135 -24.56 -15.57 5.66
N LEU A 136 -23.97 -14.92 4.65
CA LEU A 136 -24.68 -13.98 3.78
C LEU A 136 -25.20 -14.69 2.53
N LYS A 137 -26.39 -14.30 2.10
CA LYS A 137 -26.92 -14.65 0.78
C LYS A 137 -26.85 -13.40 -0.08
N PHE A 138 -26.17 -13.51 -1.22
CA PHE A 138 -26.07 -12.43 -2.19
C PHE A 138 -27.06 -12.64 -3.33
N ASN A 139 -27.73 -11.57 -3.75
CA ASN A 139 -28.37 -11.54 -5.05
C ASN A 139 -27.27 -11.36 -6.11
N CYS A 140 -27.09 -12.34 -6.99
CA CYS A 140 -26.07 -12.29 -8.02
C CYS A 140 -26.25 -11.13 -9.01
N ASP A 141 -27.49 -10.68 -9.24
CA ASP A 141 -27.78 -9.52 -10.09
C ASP A 141 -27.32 -8.19 -9.45
N GLN A 142 -27.12 -8.19 -8.14
CA GLN A 142 -26.70 -7.04 -7.34
C GLN A 142 -25.46 -7.34 -6.49
N LEU A 143 -24.62 -8.28 -6.96
CA LEU A 143 -23.50 -8.80 -6.18
C LEU A 143 -22.51 -7.68 -5.80
N GLN A 144 -22.06 -6.91 -6.79
CA GLN A 144 -20.98 -5.93 -6.56
C GLN A 144 -21.38 -4.84 -5.56
N PRO A 145 -22.55 -4.16 -5.68
CA PRO A 145 -22.95 -3.16 -4.69
C PRO A 145 -23.12 -3.74 -3.28
N ALA A 146 -23.75 -4.92 -3.17
CA ALA A 146 -23.96 -5.58 -1.88
C ALA A 146 -22.63 -5.96 -1.22
N PHE A 147 -21.70 -6.55 -1.99
CA PHE A 147 -20.38 -6.92 -1.51
C PHE A 147 -19.53 -5.70 -1.13
N ASN A 148 -19.59 -4.61 -1.90
CA ASN A 148 -18.88 -3.37 -1.59
C ASN A 148 -19.29 -2.80 -0.22
N ASN A 149 -20.58 -2.91 0.15
CA ASN A 149 -21.04 -2.49 1.48
C ASN A 149 -20.43 -3.34 2.60
N VAL A 150 -20.36 -4.67 2.40
CA VAL A 150 -19.71 -5.58 3.36
C VAL A 150 -18.22 -5.26 3.50
N MET A 151 -17.53 -5.09 2.37
CA MET A 151 -16.10 -4.73 2.36
C MET A 151 -15.85 -3.39 3.04
N LYS A 152 -16.67 -2.36 2.76
CA LYS A 152 -16.53 -1.05 3.39
C LYS A 152 -16.55 -1.14 4.91
N VAL A 153 -17.49 -1.91 5.47
CA VAL A 153 -17.58 -2.12 6.92
C VAL A 153 -16.36 -2.90 7.42
N ALA A 154 -15.97 -3.98 6.75
CA ALA A 154 -14.83 -4.80 7.14
C ALA A 154 -13.51 -4.01 7.15
N ILE A 155 -13.21 -3.27 6.08
CA ILE A 155 -12.02 -2.41 5.97
C ILE A 155 -12.05 -1.30 7.02
N SER A 156 -13.21 -0.68 7.25
CA SER A 156 -13.33 0.37 8.27
C SER A 156 -13.08 -0.18 9.69
N ASN A 157 -13.57 -1.38 10.00
CA ASN A 157 -13.31 -2.03 11.29
C ASN A 157 -11.82 -2.39 11.45
N TRP A 158 -11.21 -2.93 10.40
CA TRP A 158 -9.78 -3.26 10.36
C TRP A 158 -8.92 -2.02 10.59
N GLN A 159 -9.14 -0.95 9.83
CA GLN A 159 -8.38 0.30 9.97
C GLN A 159 -8.48 0.90 11.37
N ARG A 160 -9.68 0.89 11.97
CA ARG A 160 -9.85 1.35 13.35
C ARG A 160 -9.09 0.50 14.35
N GLU A 161 -9.03 -0.82 14.16
CA GLU A 161 -8.28 -1.70 15.06
C GLU A 161 -6.76 -1.55 14.87
N GLN A 162 -6.27 -1.36 13.64
CA GLN A 162 -4.86 -1.02 13.37
C GLN A 162 -4.45 0.26 14.12
N GLN A 163 -5.24 1.34 13.99
CA GLN A 163 -4.98 2.61 14.68
C GLN A 163 -5.05 2.49 16.20
N ARG A 164 -5.98 1.67 16.71
CA ARG A 164 -6.09 1.41 18.14
C ARG A 164 -4.85 0.66 18.66
N TYR A 165 -4.38 -0.33 17.91
CA TYR A 165 -3.17 -1.06 18.24
C TYR A 165 -1.94 -0.12 18.29
N ASP A 166 -1.76 0.74 17.28
CA ASP A 166 -0.71 1.77 17.29
C ASP A 166 -0.78 2.67 18.52
N GLY A 167 -1.96 3.22 18.80
CA GLY A 167 -2.16 4.14 19.91
C GLY A 167 -1.96 3.49 21.28
N GLU A 168 -2.50 2.29 21.49
CA GLU A 168 -2.39 1.60 22.78
C GLU A 168 -0.99 1.06 23.05
N THR A 169 -0.27 0.65 22.02
CA THR A 169 1.12 0.19 22.15
C THR A 169 2.13 1.33 22.12
N ASN A 170 1.70 2.58 21.93
CA ASN A 170 2.59 3.72 21.67
C ASN A 170 3.57 3.39 20.55
N HIS A 171 3.05 2.94 19.40
CA HIS A 171 3.83 2.49 18.24
C HIS A 171 4.89 1.44 18.61
N GLY A 172 4.49 0.44 19.40
CA GLY A 172 5.35 -0.67 19.85
C GLY A 172 6.27 -0.36 21.04
N LEU A 173 6.29 0.87 21.56
CA LEU A 173 7.14 1.24 22.70
C LEU A 173 6.62 0.75 24.05
N ASN A 174 5.31 0.51 24.17
CA ASN A 174 4.69 -0.05 25.38
C ASN A 174 4.65 -1.58 25.29
N LEU A 175 5.70 -2.22 25.80
CA LEU A 175 5.87 -3.68 25.72
C LEU A 175 4.79 -4.48 26.46
N VAL A 176 4.21 -3.93 27.53
CA VAL A 176 3.11 -4.58 28.26
C VAL A 176 1.86 -4.63 27.39
N LYS A 177 1.55 -3.52 26.70
CA LYS A 177 0.42 -3.47 25.76
C LYS A 177 0.70 -4.28 24.51
N GLN A 178 1.93 -4.25 23.99
CA GLN A 178 2.36 -5.09 22.88
C GLN A 178 2.07 -6.57 23.17
N LYS A 179 2.54 -7.08 24.32
CA LYS A 179 2.27 -8.47 24.72
C LYS A 179 0.78 -8.79 24.85
N ALA A 180 -0.01 -7.88 25.42
CA ALA A 180 -1.45 -8.09 25.55
C ALA A 180 -2.15 -8.20 24.17
N TRP A 181 -1.72 -7.37 23.21
CA TRP A 181 -2.19 -7.45 21.83
C TRP A 181 -1.76 -8.75 21.15
N ASP A 182 -0.51 -9.17 21.34
CA ASP A 182 -0.01 -10.44 20.81
C ASP A 182 -0.88 -11.62 21.29
N ASP A 183 -1.10 -11.74 22.60
CA ASP A 183 -1.87 -12.82 23.20
C ASP A 183 -3.32 -12.82 22.66
N GLN A 184 -3.95 -11.64 22.59
CA GLN A 184 -5.30 -11.48 22.03
C GLN A 184 -5.38 -11.87 20.55
N ILE A 185 -4.40 -11.47 19.74
CA ILE A 185 -4.37 -11.76 18.30
C ILE A 185 -4.15 -13.25 18.08
N GLN A 186 -3.22 -13.89 18.79
CA GLN A 186 -3.01 -15.33 18.68
C GLN A 186 -4.25 -16.13 19.10
N GLN A 187 -4.94 -15.70 20.15
CA GLN A 187 -6.21 -16.30 20.55
C GLN A 187 -7.28 -16.16 19.45
N ARG A 188 -7.39 -14.99 18.81
CA ARG A 188 -8.36 -14.75 17.72
C ARG A 188 -8.02 -15.54 16.47
N LEU A 189 -6.76 -15.62 16.08
CA LEU A 189 -6.32 -16.47 14.98
C LEU A 189 -6.74 -17.91 15.24
N THR A 190 -6.43 -18.45 16.43
CA THR A 190 -6.82 -19.81 16.83
C THR A 190 -8.33 -20.03 16.82
N THR A 191 -9.09 -19.11 17.43
CA THR A 191 -10.56 -19.20 17.49
C THR A 191 -11.18 -19.18 16.10
N LEU A 192 -10.59 -18.42 15.18
CA LEU A 192 -11.04 -18.29 13.80
C LEU A 192 -10.34 -19.29 12.86
N GLN A 193 -9.79 -20.39 13.35
CA GLN A 193 -9.00 -21.31 12.50
C GLN A 193 -9.82 -21.96 11.37
N ALA A 194 -11.10 -22.27 11.59
CA ALA A 194 -12.01 -22.71 10.52
C ALA A 194 -12.16 -21.66 9.39
N TYR A 195 -11.88 -20.41 9.76
CA TYR A 195 -11.69 -19.20 8.96
C TYR A 195 -10.51 -19.21 8.01
N ALA A 196 -9.43 -19.94 8.26
CA ALA A 196 -8.14 -19.70 7.61
C ALA A 196 -8.19 -19.89 6.08
N ALA A 197 -7.47 -19.05 5.33
CA ALA A 197 -7.26 -19.31 3.91
C ALA A 197 -6.36 -20.55 3.76
N PRO A 198 -6.51 -21.33 2.67
CA PRO A 198 -5.54 -22.36 2.34
C PRO A 198 -4.14 -21.76 2.27
N GLU A 199 -3.15 -22.45 2.85
CA GLU A 199 -1.76 -22.00 2.80
C GLU A 199 -1.34 -21.81 1.33
N PRO A 200 -0.57 -20.75 1.01
CA PRO A 200 -0.03 -20.58 -0.32
C PRO A 200 0.78 -21.82 -0.68
N THR A 201 0.37 -22.57 -1.70
CA THR A 201 1.19 -23.68 -2.21
C THR A 201 2.52 -23.09 -2.61
N ALA A 202 3.61 -23.56 -1.99
CA ALA A 202 4.96 -23.23 -2.41
C ALA A 202 5.02 -23.48 -3.91
N ALA A 203 5.23 -22.42 -4.70
CA ALA A 203 5.39 -22.55 -6.13
C ALA A 203 6.60 -23.48 -6.33
N THR A 204 6.34 -24.71 -6.77
CA THR A 204 7.38 -25.65 -7.14
C THR A 204 8.15 -24.98 -8.26
N ALA A 205 9.34 -24.46 -7.94
CA ALA A 205 10.27 -23.94 -8.91
C ALA A 205 10.76 -25.14 -9.73
N THR A 206 10.03 -25.48 -10.79
CA THR A 206 10.51 -26.41 -11.79
C THR A 206 11.66 -25.70 -12.51
N SER A 207 12.89 -25.96 -12.07
CA SER A 207 14.07 -25.59 -12.84
C SER A 207 14.09 -26.45 -14.10
N THR A 208 13.53 -25.94 -15.20
CA THR A 208 13.85 -26.46 -16.53
C THR A 208 15.24 -25.96 -16.87
N GLY A 209 16.24 -26.79 -16.57
CA GLY A 209 17.54 -26.71 -17.21
C GLY A 209 17.43 -27.18 -18.65
N GLN A 210 17.85 -26.33 -19.58
CA GLN A 210 18.42 -26.68 -20.87
C GLN A 210 19.42 -25.60 -21.26
#